data_AF-V9IK57-F1
#
_entry.id   AF-V9IK57-F1
#
_cell.length_a   1.000
_cell.length_b   1.000
_cell.length_c   1.000
_cell.angle_alpha   90.00
_cell.angle_beta   90.00
_cell.angle_gamma   90.00
#
_symmetry.space_group_name_H-M   'P 1'
#
loop_
_entity.id
_entity.type
_entity.pdbx_description
1 polymer ?
#
loop_
_entity_poly.entity_id
_entity_poly.type
_entity_poly.pdbx_seq_one_letter_code
_entity_poly.pdbx_strand_id
1 'polypeptide(L)'
;MKFTQFLYKHHIGKAVRYLWQHQRERSILMTKAENILRSMNFPIEDATKFILEQSQYKRKIIENSIKFNNINLKLEDKKYLIFEDHNVLQEGVPQACLLTKTLKINDELPKKIQNLITEIPDNINNLLKRFIYTSVIYDTQQIKLPRLKDPDRPAWVFPRVYGITATRKMHNLSKKFLQLCESLCGLNDAQNKSIVHDGLSSICLEKENYFIKFSLKMDIMMTSLIPLTPIEDVNMNIEFDLPDIIHYIIPLVYLN
;
A
#
# COMPACT_ATOMS: atom_id res chain seq x y z
N MET A 1 0.11 -43.23 -11.96
CA MET A 1 -0.64 -41.96 -11.99
C MET A 1 -0.09 -41.09 -13.12
N LYS A 2 -0.87 -40.75 -14.15
CA LYS A 2 -0.42 -39.87 -15.24
C LYS A 2 -0.38 -38.43 -14.71
N PHE A 3 0.82 -37.88 -14.52
CA PHE A 3 0.99 -36.48 -14.17
C PHE A 3 0.62 -35.61 -15.37
N THR A 4 -0.52 -34.93 -15.29
CA THR A 4 -0.87 -33.87 -16.23
C THR A 4 0.10 -32.69 -16.05
N GLN A 5 0.43 -31.96 -17.12
CA GLN A 5 1.39 -30.85 -17.08
C GLN A 5 1.04 -29.78 -16.02
N PHE A 6 -0.25 -29.62 -15.70
CA PHE A 6 -0.72 -28.72 -14.65
C PHE A 6 -0.38 -29.20 -13.24
N LEU A 7 -0.58 -30.50 -12.93
CA LEU A 7 -0.19 -31.09 -11.65
C LEU A 7 1.34 -31.07 -11.47
N TYR A 8 2.09 -31.26 -12.56
CA TYR A 8 3.55 -31.22 -12.56
C TYR A 8 4.10 -29.85 -12.13
N LYS A 9 3.52 -28.73 -12.60
CA LYS A 9 3.92 -27.37 -12.21
C LYS A 9 3.68 -27.06 -10.73
N HIS A 10 2.55 -27.48 -10.17
CA HIS A 10 2.27 -27.31 -8.74
C HIS A 10 3.21 -28.13 -7.86
N HIS A 11 3.58 -29.34 -8.30
CA HIS A 11 4.52 -30.19 -7.58
C HIS A 11 5.95 -29.64 -7.59
N ILE A 12 6.41 -29.08 -8.73
CA ILE A 12 7.72 -28.43 -8.81
C ILE A 12 7.77 -27.22 -7.88
N GLY A 13 6.73 -26.38 -7.86
CA GLY A 13 6.69 -25.21 -6.96
C GLY A 13 6.81 -25.60 -5.48
N LYS A 14 6.11 -26.66 -5.06
CA LYS A 14 6.22 -27.22 -3.69
C LYS A 14 7.60 -27.81 -3.43
N ALA A 15 8.15 -28.59 -4.37
CA ALA A 15 9.48 -29.19 -4.23
C ALA A 15 10.59 -28.13 -4.14
N VAL A 16 10.50 -27.06 -4.93
CA VAL A 16 11.44 -25.94 -4.86
C VAL A 16 11.32 -25.22 -3.51
N ARG A 17 10.12 -24.88 -3.04
CA ARG A 17 9.95 -24.25 -1.71
C ARG A 17 10.49 -25.12 -0.58
N TYR A 18 10.22 -26.42 -0.63
CA TYR A 18 10.72 -27.39 0.34
C TYR A 18 12.25 -27.48 0.32
N LEU A 19 12.87 -27.55 -0.88
CA LEU A 19 14.32 -27.51 -1.03
C LEU A 19 14.92 -26.21 -0.50
N TRP A 20 14.31 -25.06 -0.78
CA TRP A 20 14.77 -23.76 -0.28
C TRP A 20 14.68 -23.67 1.24
N GLN A 21 13.58 -24.12 1.85
CA GLN A 21 13.42 -24.15 3.30
C GLN A 21 14.49 -25.04 3.96
N HIS A 22 14.71 -26.24 3.42
CA HIS A 22 15.73 -27.14 3.94
C HIS A 22 17.16 -26.69 3.66
N GLN A 23 17.45 -26.06 2.51
CA GLN A 23 18.80 -25.60 2.18
C GLN A 23 19.20 -24.36 2.99
N ARG A 24 18.25 -23.50 3.38
CA ARG A 24 18.51 -22.33 4.22
C ARG A 24 18.96 -22.70 5.65
N GLU A 25 18.54 -23.86 6.13
CA GLU A 25 18.89 -24.39 7.45
C GLU A 25 20.13 -25.31 7.44
N ARG A 26 20.74 -25.57 6.28
CA ARG A 26 21.94 -26.40 6.21
C ARG A 26 23.14 -25.61 6.71
N SER A 27 23.57 -25.94 7.93
CA SER A 27 24.94 -25.67 8.34
C SER A 27 25.90 -26.41 7.40
N ILE A 28 27.01 -25.76 7.04
CA ILE A 28 28.07 -26.40 6.27
C ILE A 28 28.59 -27.54 7.14
N LEU A 29 28.35 -28.78 6.72
CA LEU A 29 28.89 -29.95 7.40
C LEU A 29 30.40 -29.94 7.19
N MET A 30 31.14 -29.77 8.29
CA MET A 30 32.59 -29.92 8.28
C MET A 30 32.93 -31.37 7.94
N THR A 31 33.21 -31.64 6.67
CA THR A 31 33.63 -32.95 6.19
C THR A 31 35.01 -33.29 6.74
N LYS A 32 35.25 -34.56 7.11
CA LYS A 32 36.58 -35.10 7.49
C LYS A 32 37.60 -35.13 6.32
N ALA A 33 37.26 -34.52 5.19
CA ALA A 33 38.09 -34.48 3.99
C ALA A 33 39.48 -33.91 4.26
N GLU A 34 39.57 -32.89 5.11
CA GLU A 34 40.85 -32.31 5.53
C GLU A 34 41.77 -33.35 6.19
N ASN A 35 41.23 -34.15 7.12
CA ASN A 35 42.00 -35.18 7.82
C ASN A 35 42.46 -36.30 6.87
N ILE A 36 41.63 -36.67 5.90
CA ILE A 36 41.97 -37.69 4.89
C ILE A 36 43.09 -37.17 3.99
N LEU A 37 43.00 -35.93 3.51
CA LEU A 37 44.01 -35.33 2.64
C LEU A 37 45.35 -35.14 3.36
N ARG A 38 45.35 -34.78 4.65
CA ARG A 38 46.56 -34.76 5.49
C ARG A 38 47.18 -36.14 5.63
N SER A 39 46.38 -37.18 5.81
CA SER A 39 46.87 -38.56 5.93
C SER A 39 47.55 -39.09 4.65
N MET A 40 47.21 -38.51 3.51
CA MET A 40 47.79 -38.83 2.19
C MET A 40 48.96 -37.91 1.82
N ASN A 41 49.45 -37.09 2.76
CA ASN A 41 50.53 -36.12 2.57
C ASN A 41 50.26 -35.08 1.46
N PHE A 42 48.99 -34.74 1.20
CA PHE A 42 48.68 -33.62 0.31
C PHE A 42 48.81 -32.28 1.05
N PRO A 43 49.43 -31.25 0.42
CA PRO A 43 49.47 -29.91 0.99
C PRO A 43 48.05 -29.33 0.98
N ILE A 44 47.54 -28.98 2.17
CA ILE A 44 46.25 -28.31 2.31
C ILE A 44 46.52 -26.84 2.56
N GLU A 45 46.10 -26.01 1.63
CA GLU A 45 46.18 -24.57 1.74
C GLU A 45 44.78 -23.99 1.92
N ASP A 46 44.67 -23.00 2.82
CA ASP A 46 43.40 -22.33 3.05
C ASP A 46 43.08 -21.42 1.85
N ALA A 47 41.92 -21.65 1.22
CA ALA A 47 41.43 -20.88 0.09
C ALA A 47 41.29 -19.39 0.42
N THR A 48 41.14 -19.02 1.69
CA THR A 48 41.09 -17.62 2.13
C THR A 48 42.39 -16.86 1.82
N LYS A 49 43.54 -17.54 1.72
CA LYS A 49 44.84 -16.95 1.38
C LYS A 49 44.92 -16.51 -0.09
N PHE A 50 44.07 -17.08 -0.95
CA PHE A 50 44.04 -16.82 -2.40
C PHE A 50 42.89 -15.89 -2.82
N ILE A 51 42.04 -15.49 -1.88
CA ILE A 51 41.11 -14.37 -2.10
C ILE A 51 42.00 -13.12 -2.10
N LEU A 52 42.57 -12.85 -3.27
CA LEU A 52 43.32 -11.65 -3.62
C LEU A 52 42.72 -10.45 -2.89
N GLU A 53 43.61 -9.61 -2.35
CA GLU A 53 43.33 -8.29 -1.79
C GLU A 53 42.29 -7.56 -2.65
N GLN A 54 41.00 -7.79 -2.38
CA GLN A 54 39.97 -6.88 -2.83
C GLN A 54 40.33 -5.62 -2.07
N SER A 55 40.87 -4.66 -2.82
CA SER A 55 41.26 -3.33 -2.37
C SER A 55 40.38 -2.98 -1.18
N GLN A 56 41.00 -2.85 -0.01
CA GLN A 56 40.34 -2.31 1.17
C GLN A 56 39.99 -0.85 0.84
N TYR A 57 39.04 -0.62 -0.05
CA TYR A 57 38.15 0.50 0.09
C TYR A 57 37.55 0.25 1.45
N LYS A 58 38.11 0.93 2.45
CA LYS A 58 37.42 1.25 3.68
C LYS A 58 36.15 1.94 3.21
N ARG A 59 35.10 1.16 2.92
CA ARG A 59 33.74 1.65 3.01
C ARG A 59 33.76 2.22 4.41
N LYS A 60 33.71 3.55 4.51
CA LYS A 60 33.16 4.18 5.70
C LYS A 60 31.77 3.60 5.77
N ILE A 61 31.65 2.45 6.44
CA ILE A 61 30.42 2.01 7.04
C ILE A 61 30.21 3.15 8.01
N ILE A 62 29.39 4.12 7.59
CA ILE A 62 28.77 5.00 8.54
C ILE A 62 28.01 4.00 9.40
N GLU A 63 28.56 3.71 10.58
CA GLU A 63 27.88 2.94 11.61
C GLU A 63 26.73 3.80 12.11
N ASN A 64 25.76 4.05 11.24
CA ASN A 64 24.37 4.05 11.64
C ASN A 64 23.99 2.59 11.92
N SER A 65 24.78 1.90 12.74
CA SER A 65 24.18 1.01 13.69
C SER A 65 23.35 1.96 14.54
N ILE A 66 22.08 2.11 14.15
CA ILE A 66 21.07 2.42 15.13
C ILE A 66 21.24 1.25 16.08
N LYS A 67 22.10 1.41 17.09
CA LYS A 67 22.05 0.60 18.27
C LYS A 67 20.60 0.79 18.66
N PHE A 68 19.80 -0.26 18.48
CA PHE A 68 18.61 -0.47 19.27
C PHE A 68 19.11 -0.63 20.72
N ASN A 69 19.75 0.42 21.24
CA ASN A 69 19.78 0.68 22.65
C ASN A 69 18.31 0.68 22.97
N ASN A 70 17.94 -0.25 23.83
CA ASN A 70 16.67 -0.31 24.50
C ASN A 70 16.44 1.05 25.15
N ILE A 71 16.01 2.03 24.36
CA ILE A 71 15.35 3.22 24.87
C ILE A 71 14.11 2.59 25.46
N ASN A 72 14.15 2.43 26.78
CA ASN A 72 13.02 2.14 27.65
C ASN A 72 11.98 3.27 27.51
N LEU A 73 11.48 3.50 26.30
CA LEU A 73 10.10 3.89 26.13
C LEU A 73 9.36 2.74 26.79
N LYS A 74 8.66 3.05 27.88
CA LYS A 74 7.76 2.12 28.57
C LYS A 74 6.94 1.44 27.48
N LEU A 75 7.38 0.26 27.05
CA LEU A 75 6.68 -0.55 26.08
C LEU A 75 5.57 -1.11 26.93
N GLU A 76 4.51 -0.32 27.11
CA GLU A 76 3.28 -0.84 27.68
C GLU A 76 2.96 -2.07 26.82
N ASP A 77 2.73 -3.22 27.44
CA ASP A 77 2.42 -4.51 26.78
C ASP A 77 1.16 -4.47 25.89
N LYS A 78 0.63 -3.27 25.62
CA LYS A 78 -0.46 -2.98 24.73
C LYS A 78 -0.02 -3.20 23.29
N LYS A 79 -0.81 -3.99 22.57
CA LYS A 79 -0.58 -4.29 21.15
C LYS A 79 -0.92 -3.06 20.33
N TYR A 80 0.04 -2.59 19.54
CA TYR A 80 -0.14 -1.53 18.55
C TYR A 80 -0.29 -2.16 17.17
N LEU A 81 -1.34 -1.77 16.47
CA LEU A 81 -1.65 -2.20 15.11
C LEU A 81 -1.47 -1.01 14.18
N ILE A 82 -0.87 -1.22 13.02
CA ILE A 82 -0.57 -0.14 12.08
C ILE A 82 -1.30 -0.41 10.76
N PHE A 83 -2.11 0.56 10.34
CA PHE A 83 -2.77 0.60 9.03
C PHE A 83 -2.06 1.60 8.13
N GLU A 84 -1.41 1.12 7.07
CA GLU A 84 -0.72 1.93 6.06
C GLU A 84 -1.35 1.76 4.67
N ASP A 85 -0.81 2.47 3.67
CA ASP A 85 -1.33 2.51 2.30
C ASP A 85 -1.32 1.14 1.58
N HIS A 86 -0.51 0.20 2.05
CA HIS A 86 -0.36 -1.12 1.44
C HIS A 86 -1.29 -2.18 2.06
N ASN A 87 -2.00 -1.83 3.13
CA ASN A 87 -2.91 -2.73 3.83
C ASN A 87 -4.26 -2.74 3.13
N VAL A 88 -4.79 -3.94 2.84
CA VAL A 88 -6.08 -4.10 2.17
C VAL A 88 -7.06 -4.78 3.13
N LEU A 89 -8.22 -4.16 3.34
CA LEU A 89 -9.32 -4.72 4.13
C LEU A 89 -10.01 -5.83 3.33
N GLN A 90 -10.16 -7.02 3.90
CA GLN A 90 -10.71 -8.18 3.19
C GLN A 90 -12.23 -8.07 3.00
N GLU A 91 -12.94 -7.69 4.06
CA GLU A 91 -14.40 -7.50 4.00
C GLU A 91 -14.77 -6.12 3.44
N GLY A 92 -13.79 -5.21 3.33
CA GLY A 92 -13.99 -3.86 2.81
C GLY A 92 -14.75 -2.95 3.79
N VAL A 93 -15.91 -2.47 3.38
CA VAL A 93 -16.66 -1.42 4.10
C VAL A 93 -17.17 -1.87 5.48
N PRO A 94 -17.76 -3.07 5.67
CA PRO A 94 -18.15 -3.56 6.99
C PRO A 94 -16.98 -3.58 7.99
N GLN A 95 -15.79 -4.02 7.54
CA GLN A 95 -14.58 -4.01 8.37
C GLN A 95 -14.13 -2.59 8.71
N ALA A 96 -14.17 -1.66 7.76
CA ALA A 96 -13.87 -0.26 8.02
C ALA A 96 -14.82 0.33 9.08
N CYS A 97 -16.13 0.15 8.92
CA CYS A 97 -17.16 0.60 9.87
C CYS A 97 -16.91 0.07 11.29
N LEU A 98 -16.55 -1.21 11.42
CA LEU A 98 -16.22 -1.82 12.70
C LEU A 98 -14.94 -1.20 13.31
N LEU A 99 -13.91 -0.94 12.52
CA LEU A 99 -12.64 -0.36 13.00
C LEU A 99 -12.82 1.09 13.48
N THR A 100 -13.61 1.89 12.77
CA THR A 100 -13.83 3.31 13.07
C THR A 100 -15.03 3.57 13.99
N LYS A 101 -15.80 2.53 14.35
CA LYS A 101 -17.08 2.65 15.07
C LYS A 101 -18.03 3.63 14.36
N THR A 102 -18.09 3.52 13.03
CA THR A 102 -18.97 4.34 12.19
C THR A 102 -20.00 3.49 11.49
N LEU A 103 -21.13 4.11 11.14
CA LEU A 103 -22.24 3.46 10.45
C LEU A 103 -22.28 3.92 9.00
N LYS A 104 -22.68 3.00 8.10
CA LYS A 104 -22.97 3.32 6.72
C LYS A 104 -24.47 3.59 6.58
N ILE A 105 -24.83 4.85 6.36
CA ILE A 105 -26.22 5.28 6.20
C ILE A 105 -26.54 5.30 4.71
N ASN A 106 -27.27 4.28 4.24
CA ASN A 106 -27.68 4.09 2.84
C ASN A 106 -26.50 4.14 1.84
N ASP A 107 -26.78 3.90 0.55
CA ASP A 107 -25.79 4.03 -0.54
C ASP A 107 -25.87 5.39 -1.25
N GLU A 108 -26.58 6.36 -0.65
CA GLU A 108 -26.88 7.66 -1.26
C GLU A 108 -26.23 8.83 -0.51
N LEU A 109 -26.00 9.93 -1.24
CA LEU A 109 -25.53 11.18 -0.64
C LEU A 109 -26.62 11.79 0.26
N PRO A 110 -26.25 12.45 1.37
CA PRO A 110 -27.21 13.19 2.20
C PRO A 110 -28.03 14.22 1.40
N LYS A 111 -29.33 14.34 1.71
CA LYS A 111 -30.25 15.26 1.01
C LYS A 111 -29.75 16.70 0.97
N LYS A 112 -29.10 17.16 2.05
CA LYS A 112 -28.48 18.50 2.12
C LYS A 112 -27.46 18.71 0.99
N ILE A 113 -26.69 17.69 0.63
CA ILE A 113 -25.69 17.75 -0.44
C ILE A 113 -26.35 17.60 -1.81
N GLN A 114 -27.34 16.70 -1.95
CA GLN A 114 -28.08 16.55 -3.20
C GLN A 114 -28.76 17.85 -3.64
N ASN A 115 -29.31 18.60 -2.69
CA ASN A 115 -29.95 19.89 -2.94
C ASN A 115 -28.97 20.99 -3.39
N LEU A 116 -27.66 20.83 -3.13
CA LEU A 116 -26.63 21.77 -3.59
C LEU A 116 -26.22 21.52 -5.04
N ILE A 117 -26.68 20.43 -5.66
CA ILE A 117 -26.39 20.13 -7.06
C ILE A 117 -27.20 21.10 -7.92
N THR A 118 -26.52 22.09 -8.49
CA THR A 118 -27.08 23.07 -9.41
C THR A 118 -26.93 22.61 -10.87
N GLU A 119 -27.75 23.19 -11.74
CA GLU A 119 -27.59 22.98 -13.18
C GLU A 119 -26.25 23.55 -13.65
N ILE A 120 -25.45 22.69 -14.27
CA ILE A 120 -24.11 23.00 -14.75
C ILE A 120 -24.22 23.40 -16.23
N PRO A 121 -23.68 24.57 -16.66
CA PRO A 121 -23.73 24.95 -18.06
C PRO A 121 -22.94 24.00 -18.98
N ASP A 122 -23.45 23.79 -20.21
CA ASP A 122 -22.89 22.85 -21.19
C ASP A 122 -21.41 23.10 -21.56
N ASN A 123 -20.94 24.34 -21.44
CA ASN A 123 -19.53 24.67 -21.68
C ASN A 123 -18.58 23.90 -20.75
N ILE A 124 -19.02 23.61 -19.52
CA ILE A 124 -18.23 22.86 -18.54
C ILE A 124 -18.06 21.40 -18.98
N ASN A 125 -19.06 20.81 -19.64
CA ASN A 125 -18.94 19.45 -20.18
C ASN A 125 -17.85 19.37 -21.26
N ASN A 126 -17.72 20.41 -22.10
CA ASN A 126 -16.65 20.50 -23.09
C ASN A 126 -15.27 20.68 -22.44
N LEU A 127 -15.19 21.50 -21.39
CA LEU A 127 -13.95 21.65 -20.59
C LEU A 127 -13.54 20.34 -19.93
N LEU A 128 -14.49 19.60 -19.36
CA LEU A 128 -14.25 18.31 -18.70
C LEU A 128 -13.72 17.28 -19.69
N LYS A 129 -14.33 17.17 -20.89
CA LYS A 129 -13.81 16.34 -21.98
C LYS A 129 -12.37 16.72 -22.36
N ARG A 130 -12.08 18.01 -22.48
CA ARG A 130 -10.71 18.51 -22.76
C ARG A 130 -9.73 18.12 -21.65
N PHE A 131 -10.12 18.20 -20.38
CA PHE A 131 -9.28 17.79 -19.26
C PHE A 131 -9.00 16.29 -19.26
N ILE A 132 -9.99 15.46 -19.59
CA ILE A 132 -9.79 14.02 -19.76
C ILE A 132 -8.81 13.74 -20.89
N TYR A 133 -9.02 14.30 -22.08
CA TYR A 133 -8.13 14.06 -23.22
C TYR A 133 -6.69 14.51 -22.95
N THR A 134 -6.51 15.68 -22.36
CA THR A 134 -5.18 16.21 -22.06
C THR A 134 -4.47 15.45 -20.95
N SER A 135 -5.17 14.77 -20.03
CA SER A 135 -4.56 13.98 -18.95
C SER A 135 -4.34 12.51 -19.32
N VAL A 136 -5.14 11.96 -20.25
CA VAL A 136 -5.14 10.52 -20.55
C VAL A 136 -4.56 10.20 -21.93
N ILE A 137 -4.68 11.10 -22.91
CA ILE A 137 -4.29 10.85 -24.32
C ILE A 137 -3.11 11.73 -24.73
N TYR A 138 -3.21 13.05 -24.53
CA TYR A 138 -2.22 14.01 -25.06
C TYR A 138 -1.02 14.25 -24.13
N ASP A 139 -0.89 13.48 -23.06
CA ASP A 139 0.29 13.55 -22.20
C ASP A 139 1.44 12.78 -22.87
N THR A 140 2.60 13.42 -22.95
CA THR A 140 3.77 12.94 -23.71
C THR A 140 4.55 11.84 -22.97
N GLN A 141 4.17 11.50 -21.74
CA GLN A 141 4.85 10.46 -20.96
C GLN A 141 4.75 9.08 -21.63
N GLN A 142 5.91 8.49 -21.93
CA GLN A 142 6.01 7.13 -22.45
C GLN A 142 6.82 6.24 -21.49
N ILE A 143 6.15 5.68 -20.48
CA ILE A 143 6.75 4.75 -19.51
C ILE A 143 6.24 3.34 -19.75
N LYS A 144 7.09 2.37 -19.44
CA LYS A 144 6.81 0.94 -19.54
C LYS A 144 5.72 0.54 -18.52
N LEU A 145 4.48 0.28 -18.97
CA LEU A 145 3.31 0.00 -18.12
C LEU A 145 3.38 -1.39 -17.44
N PRO A 146 2.64 -1.63 -16.34
CA PRO A 146 2.55 -2.95 -15.70
C PRO A 146 2.19 -4.08 -16.69
N ARG A 147 2.63 -5.32 -16.40
CA ARG A 147 2.28 -6.46 -17.26
C ARG A 147 0.77 -6.70 -17.15
N LEU A 148 0.08 -6.63 -18.28
CA LEU A 148 -1.30 -7.09 -18.36
C LEU A 148 -1.33 -8.59 -18.04
N LYS A 149 -2.29 -8.96 -17.20
CA LYS A 149 -2.57 -10.34 -16.82
C LYS A 149 -4.06 -10.56 -17.03
N ASP A 150 -4.37 -11.62 -17.78
CA ASP A 150 -5.73 -12.07 -18.01
C ASP A 150 -6.00 -13.24 -17.05
N PRO A 151 -7.01 -13.14 -16.16
CA PRO A 151 -7.35 -14.22 -15.24
C PRO A 151 -7.76 -15.50 -15.97
N ASP A 152 -8.40 -15.40 -17.13
CA ASP A 152 -8.85 -16.56 -17.92
C ASP A 152 -7.68 -17.21 -18.67
N ARG A 153 -6.59 -16.46 -18.93
CA ARG A 153 -5.41 -16.90 -19.68
C ARG A 153 -4.10 -16.55 -18.95
N PRO A 154 -3.81 -17.16 -17.78
CA PRO A 154 -2.69 -16.76 -16.94
C PRO A 154 -1.30 -17.02 -17.56
N ALA A 155 -1.22 -17.99 -18.48
CA ALA A 155 -0.01 -18.36 -19.21
C ALA A 155 0.26 -17.46 -20.43
N TRP A 156 -0.71 -16.68 -20.89
CA TRP A 156 -0.52 -15.78 -22.03
C TRP A 156 0.39 -14.61 -21.65
N VAL A 157 1.38 -14.33 -22.49
CA VAL A 157 2.31 -13.22 -22.30
C VAL A 157 1.94 -12.11 -23.27
N PHE A 158 1.24 -11.10 -22.76
CA PHE A 158 0.89 -9.92 -23.55
C PHE A 158 2.15 -9.12 -23.96
N PRO A 159 2.16 -8.51 -25.16
CA PRO A 159 3.24 -7.61 -25.58
C PRO A 159 3.36 -6.44 -24.59
N ARG A 160 4.58 -5.90 -24.46
CA ARG A 160 4.83 -4.84 -23.50
C ARG A 160 4.22 -3.53 -23.98
N VAL A 161 3.29 -2.98 -23.19
CA VAL A 161 2.67 -1.69 -23.48
C VAL A 161 3.48 -0.57 -22.82
N TYR A 162 3.59 0.55 -23.53
CA TYR A 162 4.17 1.80 -23.05
C TYR A 162 3.09 2.88 -23.07
N GLY A 163 3.16 3.80 -22.14
CA GLY A 163 2.24 4.93 -22.06
C GLY A 163 2.29 5.63 -20.71
N ILE A 164 1.23 6.36 -20.42
CA ILE A 164 1.10 7.17 -19.21
C ILE A 164 0.72 6.27 -18.04
N THR A 165 1.42 6.40 -16.91
CA THR A 165 1.15 5.60 -15.71
C THR A 165 -0.20 5.95 -15.10
N ALA A 166 -0.85 4.99 -14.44
CA ALA A 166 -2.14 5.22 -13.75
C ALA A 166 -2.04 6.33 -12.70
N THR A 167 -0.94 6.36 -11.95
CA THR A 167 -0.65 7.40 -10.96
C THR A 167 -0.62 8.79 -11.57
N ARG A 168 0.06 8.97 -12.71
CA ARG A 168 0.14 10.26 -13.40
C ARG A 168 -1.20 10.68 -14.00
N LYS A 169 -1.94 9.75 -14.61
CA LYS A 169 -3.29 10.01 -15.11
C LYS A 169 -4.18 10.53 -13.98
N MET A 170 -4.19 9.83 -12.84
CA MET A 170 -4.99 10.19 -11.68
C MET A 170 -4.58 11.57 -11.14
N HIS A 171 -3.27 11.80 -10.93
CA HIS A 171 -2.77 13.08 -10.43
C HIS A 171 -3.15 14.25 -11.35
N ASN A 172 -2.96 14.10 -12.67
CA ASN A 172 -3.30 15.14 -13.64
C ASN A 172 -4.82 15.39 -13.73
N LEU A 173 -5.64 14.34 -13.62
CA LEU A 173 -7.10 14.46 -13.59
C LEU A 173 -7.56 15.18 -12.32
N SER A 174 -7.16 14.70 -11.15
CA SER A 174 -7.55 15.27 -9.86
C SER A 174 -7.18 16.75 -9.76
N LYS A 175 -5.97 17.13 -10.21
CA LYS A 175 -5.54 18.54 -10.22
C LYS A 175 -6.41 19.41 -11.12
N LYS A 176 -6.73 18.96 -12.34
CA LYS A 176 -7.56 19.72 -13.29
C LYS A 176 -9.02 19.80 -12.84
N PHE A 177 -9.55 18.73 -12.24
CA PHE A 177 -10.91 18.72 -11.70
C PHE A 177 -11.02 19.64 -10.48
N LEU A 178 -10.03 19.65 -9.58
CA LEU A 178 -10.01 20.62 -8.49
C LEU A 178 -9.94 22.05 -9.01
N GLN A 179 -9.08 22.32 -9.99
CA GLN A 179 -9.00 23.64 -10.64
C GLN A 179 -10.35 24.05 -11.27
N LEU A 180 -11.08 23.10 -11.87
CA LEU A 180 -12.42 23.35 -12.39
C LEU A 180 -13.37 23.74 -11.27
N CYS A 181 -13.39 22.97 -10.17
CA CYS A 181 -14.24 23.26 -9.02
C CYS A 181 -13.93 24.63 -8.41
N GLU A 182 -12.65 24.99 -8.26
CA GLU A 182 -12.23 26.32 -7.79
C GLU A 182 -12.74 27.44 -8.71
N SER A 183 -12.67 27.23 -10.02
CA SER A 183 -13.18 28.21 -11.00
C SER A 183 -14.69 28.41 -10.93
N LEU A 184 -15.44 27.40 -10.46
CA LEU A 184 -16.90 27.44 -10.34
C LEU A 184 -17.38 28.01 -9.01
N CYS A 185 -16.67 27.75 -7.91
CA CYS A 185 -17.03 28.28 -6.58
C CYS A 185 -16.76 29.78 -6.43
N GLY A 186 -15.92 30.36 -7.28
CA GLY A 186 -15.56 31.78 -7.24
C GLY A 186 -14.44 32.10 -6.24
N LEU A 187 -13.92 33.33 -6.33
CA LEU A 187 -12.69 33.77 -5.64
C LEU A 187 -12.81 33.76 -4.11
N ASN A 188 -13.97 34.13 -3.58
CA ASN A 188 -14.16 34.23 -2.11
C ASN A 188 -14.05 32.86 -1.43
N ASP A 189 -14.62 31.82 -2.05
CA ASP A 189 -14.55 30.45 -1.51
C ASP A 189 -13.18 29.82 -1.72
N ALA A 190 -12.51 30.16 -2.83
CA ALA A 190 -11.16 29.67 -3.12
C ALA A 190 -10.13 30.22 -2.12
N GLN A 191 -10.23 31.49 -1.72
CA GLN A 191 -9.31 32.13 -0.76
C GLN A 191 -9.37 31.51 0.64
N ASN A 192 -10.52 30.98 1.04
CA ASN A 192 -10.71 30.36 2.35
C ASN A 192 -10.24 28.90 2.41
N LYS A 193 -9.78 28.35 1.29
CA LYS A 193 -9.36 26.96 1.13
C LYS A 193 -7.89 26.91 0.74
N SER A 194 -7.20 25.86 1.18
CA SER A 194 -5.83 25.58 0.78
C SER A 194 -5.69 24.11 0.39
N ILE A 195 -4.85 23.85 -0.61
CA ILE A 195 -4.59 22.50 -1.13
C ILE A 195 -3.18 22.09 -0.72
N VAL A 196 -3.09 20.96 -0.02
CA VAL A 196 -1.84 20.30 0.34
C VAL A 196 -1.67 19.07 -0.54
N HIS A 197 -0.51 18.94 -1.17
CA HIS A 197 -0.15 17.79 -1.99
C HIS A 197 0.78 16.85 -1.23
N ASP A 198 0.63 15.54 -1.44
CA ASP A 198 1.48 14.50 -0.82
C ASP A 198 1.56 14.61 0.71
N GLY A 199 0.43 14.91 1.36
CA GLY A 199 0.34 15.04 2.81
C GLY A 199 0.42 13.69 3.51
N LEU A 200 1.09 13.64 4.66
CA LEU A 200 1.06 12.47 5.55
C LEU A 200 0.10 12.77 6.70
N SER A 201 -0.90 11.90 6.88
CA SER A 201 -1.84 12.00 7.99
C SER A 201 -1.72 10.75 8.86
N SER A 202 -1.54 10.98 10.16
CA SER A 202 -1.49 9.90 11.13
C SER A 202 -2.42 10.15 12.31
N ILE A 203 -3.25 9.17 12.62
CA ILE A 203 -4.16 9.22 13.77
C ILE A 203 -4.12 7.89 14.52
N CYS A 204 -4.16 7.97 15.85
CA CYS A 204 -4.23 6.81 16.72
C CYS A 204 -5.63 6.73 17.33
N LEU A 205 -6.31 5.60 17.15
CA LEU A 205 -7.59 5.30 17.77
C LEU A 205 -7.40 4.19 18.81
N GLU A 206 -8.01 4.37 19.97
CA GLU A 206 -8.10 3.34 20.99
C GLU A 206 -9.39 2.56 20.79
N LYS A 207 -9.27 1.23 20.66
CA LYS A 207 -10.43 0.36 20.58
C LYS A 207 -10.25 -0.80 21.54
N GLU A 208 -11.12 -0.85 22.54
CA GLU A 208 -11.14 -1.86 23.61
C GLU A 208 -9.78 -2.00 24.31
N ASN A 209 -8.92 -2.91 23.82
CA ASN A 209 -7.63 -3.27 24.41
C ASN A 209 -6.44 -3.07 23.45
N TYR A 210 -6.65 -2.49 22.27
CA TYR A 210 -5.61 -2.27 21.27
C TYR A 210 -5.61 -0.84 20.73
N PHE A 211 -4.43 -0.35 20.38
CA PHE A 211 -4.26 0.92 19.69
C PHE A 211 -4.08 0.66 18.20
N ILE A 212 -4.91 1.31 17.38
CA ILE A 212 -4.77 1.30 15.94
C ILE A 212 -4.21 2.65 15.50
N LYS A 213 -3.02 2.63 14.90
CA LYS A 213 -2.45 3.78 14.22
C LYS A 213 -2.76 3.70 12.74
N PHE A 214 -3.54 4.65 12.24
CA PHE A 214 -3.66 4.90 10.80
C PHE A 214 -2.52 5.82 10.39
N SER A 215 -1.76 5.44 9.39
CA SER A 215 -0.65 6.23 8.83
C SER A 215 -0.77 6.20 7.32
N LEU A 216 -1.47 7.18 6.77
CA LEU A 216 -1.88 7.20 5.37
C LEU A 216 -1.26 8.39 4.63
N LYS A 217 -0.89 8.14 3.37
CA LYS A 217 -0.48 9.18 2.44
C LYS A 217 -1.69 9.70 1.68
N MET A 218 -1.92 11.00 1.79
CA MET A 218 -2.95 11.73 1.06
C MET A 218 -2.34 12.34 -0.20
N ASP A 219 -2.81 11.94 -1.38
CA ASP A 219 -2.35 12.54 -2.64
C ASP A 219 -2.69 14.03 -2.72
N ILE A 220 -3.93 14.37 -2.32
CA ILE A 220 -4.41 15.75 -2.25
C ILE A 220 -5.32 15.89 -1.02
N MET A 221 -5.03 16.86 -0.17
CA MET A 221 -5.84 17.24 0.98
C MET A 221 -6.28 18.69 0.82
N MET A 222 -7.59 18.94 0.90
CA MET A 222 -8.15 20.28 0.90
C MET A 222 -8.51 20.66 2.33
N THR A 223 -7.97 21.78 2.80
CA THR A 223 -8.27 22.36 4.11
C THR A 223 -9.01 23.67 3.96
N SER A 224 -9.86 24.01 4.93
CA SER A 224 -10.59 25.26 4.98
C SER A 224 -10.38 25.97 6.31
N LEU A 225 -10.48 27.30 6.31
CA LEU A 225 -10.46 28.09 7.54
C LEU A 225 -11.74 27.88 8.38
N ILE A 226 -12.86 27.60 7.71
CA ILE A 226 -14.17 27.41 8.33
C ILE A 226 -14.48 25.91 8.34
N PRO A 227 -14.90 25.31 9.48
CA PRO A 227 -15.31 23.91 9.53
C PRO A 227 -16.60 23.68 8.73
N LEU A 228 -16.80 22.45 8.27
CA LEU A 228 -18.03 22.08 7.57
C LEU A 228 -19.23 22.09 8.53
N THR A 229 -20.40 22.45 7.99
CA THR A 229 -21.66 22.38 8.73
C THR A 229 -22.06 20.92 8.98
N PRO A 230 -22.60 20.58 10.16
CA PRO A 230 -23.03 19.22 10.45
C PRO A 230 -24.13 18.77 9.48
N ILE A 231 -23.95 17.56 8.94
CA ILE A 231 -24.88 16.98 7.96
C ILE A 231 -26.16 16.53 8.66
N GLU A 232 -26.04 15.86 9.80
CA GLU A 232 -27.15 15.42 10.64
C GLU A 232 -27.02 16.00 12.06
N ASP A 233 -28.16 16.06 12.77
CA ASP A 233 -28.20 16.55 14.14
C ASP A 233 -27.69 15.46 15.10
N VAL A 234 -26.87 15.88 16.08
CA VAL A 234 -26.14 14.98 17.00
C VAL A 234 -27.07 14.12 17.88
N ASN A 235 -28.35 14.47 17.99
CA ASN A 235 -29.31 13.86 18.93
C ASN A 235 -30.28 12.86 18.27
N MET A 236 -30.00 12.40 17.05
CA MET A 236 -30.77 11.31 16.46
C MET A 236 -30.43 10.00 17.17
N ASN A 237 -31.23 9.63 18.18
CA ASN A 237 -31.20 8.31 18.82
C ASN A 237 -31.68 7.26 17.81
N ILE A 238 -30.81 6.88 16.88
CA ILE A 238 -31.09 5.79 15.96
C ILE A 238 -30.29 4.59 16.44
N GLU A 239 -31.01 3.59 16.93
CA GLU A 239 -30.49 2.27 17.26
C GLU A 239 -30.16 1.55 15.95
N PHE A 240 -28.96 1.79 15.44
CA PHE A 240 -28.40 1.00 14.35
C PHE A 240 -27.39 0.01 14.92
N ASP A 241 -27.58 -1.26 14.60
CA ASP A 241 -26.62 -2.30 14.92
C ASP A 241 -25.36 -2.12 14.05
N LEU A 242 -24.20 -2.21 14.69
CA LEU A 242 -22.94 -2.31 13.98
C LEU A 242 -22.89 -3.63 13.22
N PRO A 243 -22.26 -3.67 12.03
CA PRO A 243 -22.16 -4.91 11.27
C PRO A 243 -21.36 -5.96 12.05
N ASP A 244 -22.01 -7.08 12.35
CA ASP A 244 -21.37 -8.23 12.97
C ASP A 244 -20.56 -9.02 11.92
N ILE A 245 -19.24 -8.93 12.02
CA ILE A 245 -18.34 -9.75 11.21
C ILE A 245 -18.10 -11.05 11.97
N ILE A 246 -18.65 -12.16 11.46
CA ILE A 246 -18.73 -13.50 12.09
C ILE A 246 -17.34 -14.09 12.46
N HIS A 247 -16.24 -13.46 12.05
CA HIS A 247 -14.89 -13.89 12.41
C HIS A 247 -14.14 -12.78 13.16
N TYR A 248 -14.23 -12.82 14.50
CA TYR A 248 -13.49 -11.97 15.44
C TYR A 248 -11.96 -11.92 15.25
N ILE A 249 -11.40 -12.76 14.36
CA ILE A 249 -9.96 -12.85 14.09
C ILE A 249 -9.55 -12.02 12.85
N ILE A 250 -10.48 -11.75 11.92
CA ILE A 250 -10.16 -11.18 10.60
C ILE A 250 -9.91 -9.66 10.57
N PRO A 251 -10.46 -8.79 11.47
CA PRO A 251 -10.27 -7.34 11.32
C PRO A 251 -8.80 -6.91 11.33
N LEU A 252 -7.90 -7.76 11.83
CA LEU A 252 -6.53 -7.45 12.23
C LEU A 252 -5.45 -8.29 11.54
N VAL A 253 -5.79 -9.27 10.69
CA VAL A 253 -4.82 -10.25 10.12
C VAL A 253 -3.70 -9.59 9.31
N TYR A 254 -3.89 -8.36 8.86
CA TYR A 254 -2.94 -7.64 8.00
C TYR A 254 -2.38 -6.36 8.62
N LEU A 255 -2.56 -6.09 9.92
CA LEU A 255 -2.08 -4.84 10.56
C LEU A 255 -0.79 -5.01 11.38
N ASN A 256 -0.02 -6.05 11.07
CA ASN A 256 1.30 -6.34 11.66
C ASN A 256 2.44 -5.86 10.77
#